data_AF-A0A533BMG6-F1
#
_entry.id   AF-A0A533BMG6-F1
#
_cell.length_a   1.000
_cell.length_b   1.000
_cell.length_c   1.000
_cell.angle_alpha   90.00
_cell.angle_beta   90.00
_cell.angle_gamma   90.00
#
_symmetry.space_group_name_H-M   'P 1'
#
loop_
_entity.id
_entity.type
_entity.pdbx_description
1 polymer ?
#
loop_
_entity_poly.entity_id
_entity_poly.type
_entity_poly.pdbx_seq_one_letter_code
_entity_poly.pdbx_strand_id
1 'polypeptide(L)'
;MKTVTFLASVLLSLALVIGCADSTEQRLRQVQNELAQVLRTALRDGDIRMQRASDHLTVVIAERLLFDAGSYELKPGGIEVLKQMGVLFKTAPFKEIRVAGHADKASASDGSNQYFEKLALSKARATQTVRVLRGNGMDSQSFIVEWYGDIRPIASNETEDGRQLNRRVEIVLYAGV
;
A
#
# COMPACT_ATOMS: atom_id res chain seq x y z
N MET A 1 4.58 61.13 10.64
CA MET A 1 4.95 60.02 11.56
C MET A 1 3.91 58.92 11.34
N LYS A 2 4.13 58.01 10.39
CA LYS A 2 4.72 56.66 10.50
C LYS A 2 3.87 55.64 11.31
N THR A 3 3.41 54.61 10.57
CA THR A 3 3.14 53.20 10.95
C THR A 3 1.99 52.96 11.95
N VAL A 4 1.10 51.97 11.78
CA VAL A 4 1.35 50.54 11.58
C VAL A 4 0.15 49.89 10.84
N THR A 5 0.40 49.29 9.69
CA THR A 5 -0.51 48.39 8.97
C THR A 5 0.10 46.98 9.03
N PHE A 6 -0.22 46.18 10.03
CA PHE A 6 0.21 44.77 10.09
C PHE A 6 -0.65 44.07 11.14
N LEU A 7 -1.54 43.16 10.74
CA LEU A 7 -2.10 42.06 11.57
C LEU A 7 -3.19 41.21 10.89
N ALA A 8 -3.52 41.42 9.61
CA ALA A 8 -4.55 40.63 8.92
C ALA A 8 -4.03 39.37 8.17
N SER A 9 -2.71 39.16 8.08
CA SER A 9 -2.13 38.13 7.17
C SER A 9 -1.90 36.74 7.79
N VAL A 10 -2.07 36.56 9.10
CA VAL A 10 -1.75 35.27 9.78
C VAL A 10 -2.99 34.38 9.98
N LEU A 11 -4.20 34.94 9.94
CA LEU A 11 -5.45 34.16 10.12
C LEU A 11 -5.93 33.46 8.84
N LEU A 12 -5.49 33.90 7.66
CA LEU A 12 -5.93 33.33 6.38
C LEU A 12 -5.21 32.01 6.04
N SER A 13 -4.03 31.77 6.61
CA SER A 13 -3.27 30.53 6.38
C SER A 13 -3.79 29.34 7.22
N LEU A 14 -4.35 29.58 8.41
CA LEU A 14 -4.85 28.50 9.27
C LEU A 14 -6.18 27.91 8.77
N ALA A 15 -7.03 28.73 8.15
CA ALA A 15 -8.30 28.26 7.56
C ALA A 15 -8.09 27.40 6.30
N LEU A 16 -7.03 27.64 5.52
CA LEU A 16 -6.71 26.86 4.32
C LEU A 16 -6.28 25.43 4.67
N VAL A 17 -5.54 25.26 5.78
CA VAL A 17 -5.06 23.94 6.23
C VAL A 17 -6.20 23.06 6.73
N ILE A 18 -7.20 23.63 7.42
CA ILE A 18 -8.37 22.89 7.93
C ILE A 18 -9.26 22.42 6.76
N GLY A 19 -9.41 23.23 5.70
CA GLY A 19 -10.14 22.84 4.48
C GLY A 19 -9.43 21.79 3.62
N CYS A 20 -8.09 21.84 3.53
CA CYS A 20 -7.30 20.86 2.76
C CYS A 20 -7.32 19.47 3.40
N ALA A 21 -7.20 19.37 4.72
CA ALA A 21 -7.20 18.09 5.44
C ALA A 21 -8.53 17.32 5.26
N ASP A 22 -9.66 18.03 5.32
CA ASP A 22 -10.99 17.44 5.10
C ASP A 22 -11.14 16.95 3.64
N SER A 23 -10.64 17.72 2.67
CA SER A 23 -10.67 17.32 1.26
C SER A 23 -9.81 16.08 0.95
N THR A 24 -8.64 15.96 1.59
CA THR A 24 -7.74 14.80 1.42
C THR A 24 -8.37 13.55 2.00
N GLU A 25 -8.90 13.65 3.22
CA GLU A 25 -9.54 12.52 3.86
C GLU A 25 -10.76 12.03 3.05
N GLN A 26 -11.55 12.95 2.53
CA GLN A 26 -12.70 12.66 1.66
C GLN A 26 -12.28 11.94 0.37
N ARG A 27 -11.20 12.39 -0.28
CA ARG A 27 -10.66 11.73 -1.49
C ARG A 27 -10.21 10.30 -1.19
N LEU A 28 -9.42 10.10 -0.14
CA LEU A 28 -8.98 8.75 0.27
C LEU A 28 -10.16 7.84 0.62
N ARG A 29 -11.20 8.40 1.25
CA ARG A 29 -12.44 7.69 1.54
C ARG A 29 -13.18 7.29 0.27
N GLN A 30 -13.24 8.17 -0.73
CA GLN A 30 -13.83 7.84 -2.03
C GLN A 30 -13.07 6.69 -2.72
N VAL A 31 -11.74 6.79 -2.81
CA VAL A 31 -10.90 5.73 -3.39
C VAL A 31 -11.10 4.41 -2.65
N GLN A 32 -11.12 4.42 -1.31
CA GLN A 32 -11.40 3.25 -0.49
C GLN A 32 -12.77 2.63 -0.81
N ASN A 33 -13.81 3.45 -0.95
CA ASN A 33 -15.17 2.98 -1.25
C ASN A 33 -15.26 2.36 -2.66
N GLU A 34 -14.62 2.98 -3.65
CA GLU A 34 -14.58 2.46 -5.01
C GLU A 34 -13.79 1.15 -5.10
N LEU A 35 -12.65 1.06 -4.41
CA LEU A 35 -11.91 -0.21 -4.26
C LEU A 35 -12.77 -1.25 -3.56
N ALA A 36 -13.48 -0.87 -2.50
CA ALA A 36 -14.35 -1.78 -1.77
C ALA A 36 -15.48 -2.32 -2.63
N GLN A 37 -15.95 -1.55 -3.61
CA GLN A 37 -16.96 -1.93 -4.58
C GLN A 37 -16.46 -2.91 -5.64
N VAL A 38 -15.26 -2.67 -6.16
CA VAL A 38 -14.68 -3.48 -7.25
C VAL A 38 -14.10 -4.78 -6.70
N LEU A 39 -13.43 -4.73 -5.55
CA LEU A 39 -12.69 -5.84 -4.96
C LEU A 39 -13.49 -6.59 -3.88
N ARG A 40 -14.82 -6.51 -3.92
CA ARG A 40 -15.72 -7.08 -2.89
C ARG A 40 -15.41 -8.53 -2.56
N THR A 41 -15.16 -9.36 -3.57
CA THR A 41 -14.90 -10.78 -3.35
C THR A 41 -13.59 -10.99 -2.58
N ALA A 42 -12.50 -10.40 -3.03
CA ALA A 42 -11.21 -10.48 -2.35
C ALA A 42 -11.25 -9.89 -0.92
N LEU A 43 -12.09 -8.89 -0.66
CA LEU A 43 -12.34 -8.36 0.70
C LEU A 43 -13.10 -9.34 1.57
N ARG A 44 -14.18 -9.96 1.05
CA ARG A 44 -14.96 -10.97 1.79
C ARG A 44 -14.12 -12.19 2.13
N ASP A 45 -13.25 -12.60 1.21
CA ASP A 45 -12.38 -13.77 1.36
C ASP A 45 -11.17 -13.48 2.28
N GLY A 46 -11.02 -12.22 2.73
CA GLY A 46 -9.95 -11.78 3.62
C GLY A 46 -8.57 -11.69 2.94
N ASP A 47 -8.53 -11.73 1.61
CA ASP A 47 -7.33 -11.61 0.80
C ASP A 47 -6.86 -10.16 0.66
N ILE A 48 -7.79 -9.21 0.80
CA ILE A 48 -7.47 -7.78 0.82
C ILE A 48 -7.99 -7.20 2.13
N ARG A 49 -7.20 -6.30 2.73
CA ARG A 49 -7.61 -5.43 3.83
C ARG A 49 -7.23 -4.00 3.50
N MET A 50 -8.06 -3.05 3.92
CA MET A 50 -7.80 -1.64 3.71
C MET A 50 -7.94 -0.89 5.02
N GLN A 51 -6.96 -0.03 5.30
CA GLN A 51 -6.99 0.87 6.45
C GLN A 51 -6.65 2.28 5.98
N ARG A 52 -7.49 3.24 6.36
CA ARG A 52 -7.31 4.65 6.01
C ARG A 52 -6.88 5.44 7.23
N ALA A 53 -5.90 6.30 7.03
CA ALA A 53 -5.50 7.34 7.96
C ALA A 53 -5.89 8.71 7.39
N SER A 54 -5.53 9.79 8.07
CA SER A 54 -5.81 11.17 7.62
C SER A 54 -5.09 11.53 6.33
N ASP A 55 -3.89 10.99 6.10
CA ASP A 55 -2.98 11.37 5.02
C ASP A 55 -2.65 10.22 4.05
N HIS A 56 -3.06 8.98 4.35
CA HIS A 56 -2.81 7.84 3.48
C HIS A 56 -3.88 6.75 3.54
N LEU A 57 -3.89 5.90 2.51
CA LEU A 57 -4.64 4.65 2.46
C LEU A 57 -3.65 3.49 2.34
N THR A 58 -3.72 2.55 3.28
CA THR A 58 -2.96 1.30 3.26
C THR A 58 -3.84 0.18 2.73
N VAL A 59 -3.38 -0.49 1.69
CA VAL A 59 -3.99 -1.69 1.11
C VAL A 59 -3.06 -2.86 1.34
N VAL A 60 -3.50 -3.83 2.13
CA VAL A 60 -2.77 -5.06 2.42
C VAL A 60 -3.35 -6.18 1.56
N ILE A 61 -2.50 -6.87 0.81
CA ILE A 61 -2.88 -7.93 -0.12
C ILE A 61 -2.16 -9.22 0.27
N ALA A 62 -2.93 -10.29 0.50
CA ALA A 62 -2.39 -11.60 0.79
C ALA A 62 -1.58 -12.14 -0.39
N GLU A 63 -0.46 -12.79 -0.10
CA GLU A 63 0.42 -13.38 -1.12
C GLU A 63 -0.34 -14.29 -2.08
N ARG A 64 -1.19 -15.17 -1.55
CA ARG A 64 -1.91 -16.21 -2.30
C ARG A 64 -2.81 -15.67 -3.43
N LEU A 65 -3.24 -14.41 -3.30
CA LEU A 65 -4.03 -13.73 -4.32
C LEU A 65 -3.15 -13.32 -5.51
N LEU A 66 -1.91 -12.93 -5.24
CA LEU A 66 -0.99 -12.35 -6.22
C LEU A 66 -0.01 -13.37 -6.80
N PHE A 67 0.48 -14.30 -5.98
CA PHE A 67 1.60 -15.19 -6.28
C PHE A 67 1.31 -16.62 -5.83
N ASP A 68 2.01 -17.58 -6.43
CA ASP A 68 2.13 -18.92 -5.86
C ASP A 68 3.24 -18.97 -4.80
N ALA A 69 3.17 -19.97 -3.92
CA ALA A 69 4.09 -20.11 -2.80
C ALA A 69 5.55 -20.11 -3.26
N GLY A 70 6.39 -19.28 -2.63
CA GLY A 70 7.81 -19.15 -2.97
C GLY A 70 8.11 -18.45 -4.31
N SER A 71 7.08 -18.06 -5.07
CA SER A 71 7.24 -17.38 -6.36
C SER A 71 7.07 -15.87 -6.23
N TYR A 72 7.71 -15.13 -7.15
CA TYR A 72 7.44 -13.71 -7.40
C TYR A 72 6.71 -13.48 -8.73
N GLU A 73 6.41 -14.54 -9.48
CA GLU A 73 5.63 -14.43 -10.71
C GLU A 73 4.16 -14.20 -10.37
N LEU A 74 3.60 -13.13 -10.94
CA LEU A 74 2.21 -12.77 -10.69
C LEU A 74 1.28 -13.74 -11.42
N LYS A 75 0.29 -14.25 -10.69
CA LYS A 75 -0.81 -15.05 -11.24
C LYS A 75 -1.67 -14.19 -12.16
N PRO A 76 -2.29 -14.75 -13.21
CA PRO A 76 -3.20 -14.00 -14.08
C PRO A 76 -4.30 -13.25 -13.31
N GLY A 77 -4.91 -13.89 -12.31
CA GLY A 77 -5.91 -13.24 -11.45
C GLY A 77 -5.33 -12.10 -10.59
N GLY A 78 -4.11 -12.26 -10.08
CA GLY A 78 -3.41 -11.22 -9.33
C GLY A 78 -3.08 -10.00 -10.20
N ILE A 79 -2.67 -10.22 -11.46
CA ILE A 79 -2.47 -9.14 -12.43
C ILE A 79 -3.76 -8.35 -12.64
N GLU A 80 -4.90 -9.03 -12.78
CA GLU A 80 -6.19 -8.38 -13.00
C GLU A 80 -6.61 -7.53 -11.79
N VAL A 81 -6.43 -8.06 -10.56
CA VAL A 81 -6.66 -7.29 -9.32
C VAL A 81 -5.79 -6.03 -9.28
N LEU A 82 -4.49 -6.15 -9.56
CA LEU A 82 -3.58 -4.99 -9.57
C LEU A 82 -3.94 -3.98 -10.67
N LYS A 83 -4.42 -4.45 -11.82
CA LYS A 83 -4.92 -3.55 -12.88
C LYS A 83 -6.13 -2.76 -12.41
N GLN A 84 -7.12 -3.42 -11.81
CA GLN A 84 -8.31 -2.76 -11.27
C GLN A 84 -7.95 -1.72 -10.20
N MET A 85 -7.02 -2.06 -9.30
CA MET A 85 -6.46 -1.10 -8.34
C MET A 85 -5.81 0.10 -9.03
N GLY A 86 -4.95 -0.14 -10.02
CA GLY A 86 -4.26 0.93 -10.75
C GLY A 86 -5.21 1.89 -11.48
N VAL A 87 -6.34 1.40 -12.01
CA VAL A 87 -7.38 2.27 -12.59
C VAL A 87 -7.94 3.21 -11.53
N LEU A 88 -8.27 2.69 -10.35
CA LEU A 88 -8.84 3.48 -9.25
C LEU A 88 -7.81 4.42 -8.62
N PHE A 89 -6.54 4.00 -8.51
CA PHE A 89 -5.48 4.85 -7.99
C PHE A 89 -5.25 6.10 -8.86
N LYS A 90 -5.53 6.05 -10.17
CA LYS A 90 -5.42 7.22 -11.05
C LYS A 90 -6.50 8.28 -10.82
N THR A 91 -7.56 7.97 -10.07
CA THR A 91 -8.64 8.93 -9.78
C THR A 91 -8.24 10.00 -8.76
N ALA A 92 -7.11 9.81 -8.07
CA ALA A 92 -6.57 10.75 -7.11
C ALA A 92 -5.07 10.99 -7.34
N PRO A 93 -4.58 12.23 -7.20
CA PRO A 93 -3.14 12.49 -7.19
C PRO A 93 -2.53 12.03 -5.86
N PHE A 94 -1.54 11.16 -5.93
CA PHE A 94 -0.73 10.77 -4.76
C PHE A 94 0.64 11.44 -4.82
N LYS A 95 1.15 11.83 -3.64
CA LYS A 95 2.51 12.36 -3.51
C LYS A 95 3.54 11.26 -3.72
N GLU A 96 3.28 10.11 -3.12
CA GLU A 96 4.10 8.92 -3.24
C GLU A 96 3.27 7.67 -2.99
N ILE A 97 3.69 6.57 -3.61
CA ILE A 97 3.11 5.25 -3.41
C ILE A 97 4.23 4.32 -2.95
N ARG A 98 4.10 3.77 -1.75
CA ARG A 98 5.05 2.79 -1.24
C ARG A 98 4.50 1.39 -1.43
N VAL A 99 5.34 0.49 -1.91
CA VAL A 99 4.99 -0.92 -2.08
C VAL A 99 6.01 -1.75 -1.33
N ALA A 100 5.56 -2.40 -0.25
CA ALA A 100 6.39 -3.21 0.63
C ALA A 100 6.08 -4.70 0.47
N GLY A 101 7.12 -5.50 0.28
CA GLY A 101 7.02 -6.96 0.31
C GLY A 101 7.32 -7.50 1.71
N HIS A 102 6.58 -8.54 2.10
CA HIS A 102 6.78 -9.27 3.35
C HIS A 102 6.79 -10.78 3.11
N ALA A 103 7.39 -11.50 4.05
CA ALA A 103 7.40 -12.95 4.17
C ALA A 103 6.99 -13.35 5.60
N ASP A 104 6.66 -14.63 5.80
CA ASP A 104 6.59 -15.20 7.14
C ASP A 104 7.98 -15.56 7.67
N LYS A 105 8.07 -15.85 8.98
CA LYS A 105 9.32 -16.33 9.58
C LYS A 105 9.66 -17.73 9.10
N ALA A 106 10.95 -18.00 8.90
CA ALA A 106 11.43 -19.34 8.61
C ALA A 106 11.20 -20.25 9.83
N SER A 107 10.88 -21.53 9.61
CA SER A 107 10.84 -22.52 10.69
C SER A 107 12.24 -22.62 11.32
N ALA A 108 12.34 -23.02 12.59
CA ALA A 108 13.65 -23.19 13.25
C ALA A 108 14.56 -24.23 12.53
N SER A 109 13.97 -25.07 11.68
CA SER A 109 14.64 -26.05 10.81
C SER A 109 15.34 -25.48 9.59
N ASP A 110 15.11 -24.22 9.26
CA ASP A 110 15.24 -23.73 7.88
C ASP A 110 16.60 -23.12 7.52
N GLY A 111 17.53 -23.01 8.47
CA GLY A 111 18.90 -22.57 8.23
C GLY A 111 19.07 -21.05 7.99
N SER A 112 20.31 -20.56 8.06
CA SER A 112 20.64 -19.12 7.98
C SER A 112 20.51 -18.50 6.58
N ASN A 113 20.57 -19.30 5.52
CA ASN A 113 20.50 -18.81 4.13
C ASN A 113 19.11 -18.24 3.77
N GLN A 114 18.07 -18.65 4.51
CA GLN A 114 16.69 -18.27 4.21
C GLN A 114 16.35 -16.81 4.52
N TYR A 115 17.11 -16.13 5.39
CA TYR A 115 16.87 -14.70 5.63
C TYR A 115 17.08 -13.87 4.36
N PHE A 116 18.21 -14.06 3.67
CA PHE A 116 18.51 -13.33 2.44
C PHE A 116 17.58 -13.73 1.30
N GLU A 117 17.18 -15.00 1.21
CA GLU A 117 16.20 -15.47 0.24
C GLU A 117 14.83 -14.82 0.45
N LYS A 118 14.35 -14.71 1.70
CA LYS A 118 13.09 -14.02 2.03
C LYS A 118 13.15 -12.53 1.74
N LEU A 119 14.27 -11.87 2.04
CA LEU A 119 14.48 -10.47 1.64
C LEU A 119 14.43 -10.32 0.11
N ALA A 120 15.13 -11.18 -0.63
CA ALA A 120 15.15 -11.14 -2.09
C ALA A 120 13.76 -11.40 -2.68
N LEU A 121 13.04 -12.39 -2.18
CA LEU A 121 11.69 -12.74 -2.61
C LEU A 121 10.70 -11.60 -2.34
N SER A 122 10.73 -11.03 -1.13
CA SER A 122 9.86 -9.90 -0.78
C SER A 122 10.14 -8.66 -1.65
N LYS A 123 11.42 -8.36 -1.92
CA LYS A 123 11.82 -7.31 -2.87
C LYS A 123 11.30 -7.58 -4.29
N ALA A 124 11.45 -8.81 -4.77
CA ALA A 124 11.01 -9.19 -6.11
C ALA A 124 9.49 -9.03 -6.25
N ARG A 125 8.70 -9.46 -5.25
CA ARG A 125 7.23 -9.32 -5.24
C ARG A 125 6.77 -7.88 -5.24
N ALA A 126 7.38 -7.03 -4.41
CA ALA A 126 7.09 -5.60 -4.40
C ALA A 126 7.40 -4.97 -5.78
N THR A 127 8.53 -5.35 -6.37
CA THR A 127 8.95 -4.87 -7.70
C THR A 127 7.98 -5.30 -8.81
N GLN A 128 7.54 -6.56 -8.82
CA GLN A 128 6.56 -7.04 -9.80
C GLN A 128 5.21 -6.35 -9.67
N THR A 129 4.78 -6.08 -8.43
CA THR A 129 3.57 -5.32 -8.15
C THR A 129 3.66 -3.91 -8.75
N VAL A 130 4.76 -3.19 -8.49
CA VAL A 130 5.00 -1.86 -9.07
C VAL A 130 5.05 -1.89 -10.59
N ARG A 131 5.67 -2.92 -11.18
CA ARG A 131 5.74 -3.08 -12.65
C ARG A 131 4.34 -3.14 -13.28
N VAL A 132 3.43 -3.90 -12.69
CA VAL A 132 2.04 -4.00 -13.20
C VAL A 132 1.28 -2.70 -12.99
N LEU A 133 1.40 -2.06 -11.83
CA LEU A 133 0.74 -0.78 -11.57
C LEU A 133 1.19 0.31 -12.53
N ARG A 134 2.50 0.46 -12.75
CA ARG A 134 3.08 1.39 -13.73
C ARG A 134 2.57 1.12 -15.13
N GLY A 135 2.70 -0.12 -15.59
CA GLY A 135 2.22 -0.56 -16.91
C GLY A 135 0.71 -0.39 -17.13
N ASN A 136 -0.07 -0.03 -16.10
CA ASN A 136 -1.48 0.30 -16.20
C ASN A 136 -1.76 1.82 -16.11
N GLY A 137 -0.79 2.65 -16.49
CA GLY A 137 -0.91 4.10 -16.61
C GLY A 137 -0.59 4.86 -15.32
N MET A 138 0.14 4.25 -14.39
CA MET A 138 0.65 4.92 -13.19
C MET A 138 2.11 5.36 -13.34
N ASP A 139 2.63 5.45 -14.56
CA ASP A 139 4.05 5.75 -14.82
C ASP A 139 4.52 7.09 -14.26
N SER A 140 3.61 8.07 -14.15
CA SER A 140 3.88 9.39 -13.58
C SER A 140 3.94 9.40 -12.05
N GLN A 141 3.52 8.32 -11.38
CA GLN A 141 3.48 8.25 -9.92
C GLN A 141 4.86 7.93 -9.35
N SER A 142 5.19 8.60 -8.24
CA SER A 142 6.41 8.32 -7.48
C SER A 142 6.25 7.04 -6.66
N PHE A 143 6.81 5.95 -7.17
CA PHE A 143 6.84 4.66 -6.46
C PHE A 143 8.12 4.50 -5.64
N ILE A 144 7.97 4.07 -4.39
CA ILE A 144 9.05 3.60 -3.52
C ILE A 144 8.84 2.10 -3.31
N VAL A 145 9.87 1.31 -3.60
CA VAL A 145 9.85 -0.14 -3.36
C VAL A 145 10.55 -0.40 -2.03
N GLU A 146 9.83 -1.01 -1.11
CA GLU A 146 10.30 -1.43 0.21
C GLU A 146 10.27 -2.96 0.31
N TRP A 147 11.09 -3.53 1.17
CA TRP A 147 11.11 -4.97 1.41
C TRP A 147 11.61 -5.25 2.82
N TYR A 148 10.92 -6.16 3.49
CA TYR A 148 11.19 -6.44 4.90
C TYR A 148 11.46 -7.91 5.17
N GLY A 149 11.21 -8.82 4.21
CA GLY A 149 11.23 -10.25 4.50
C GLY A 149 10.31 -10.54 5.68
N ASP A 150 10.83 -11.21 6.71
CA ASP A 150 10.08 -11.66 7.88
C ASP A 150 10.22 -10.75 9.12
N ILE A 151 10.93 -9.62 9.02
CA ILE A 151 11.28 -8.79 10.20
C ILE A 151 10.16 -7.85 10.66
N ARG A 152 9.04 -7.78 9.92
CA ARG A 152 7.85 -6.97 10.25
C ARG A 152 6.58 -7.84 10.24
N PRO A 153 6.45 -8.81 11.16
CA PRO A 153 5.26 -9.62 11.28
C PRO A 153 4.09 -8.78 11.82
N ILE A 154 2.89 -9.05 11.32
CA ILE A 154 1.63 -8.48 11.81
C ILE A 154 0.78 -9.51 12.56
N ALA A 155 1.17 -10.78 12.51
CA ALA A 155 0.54 -11.88 13.22
C ALA A 155 1.58 -12.91 13.68
N SER A 156 1.15 -13.85 14.53
CA SER A 156 2.03 -14.91 15.05
C SER A 156 2.53 -15.85 13.94
N ASN A 157 3.84 -16.13 13.90
CA ASN A 157 4.39 -17.12 12.98
C ASN A 157 4.22 -18.57 13.47
N GLU A 158 3.72 -18.76 14.69
CA GLU A 158 3.51 -20.09 15.28
C GLU A 158 2.28 -20.81 14.70
N THR A 159 1.37 -20.07 14.07
CA THR A 159 0.14 -20.59 13.46
C THR A 159 0.16 -20.42 11.95
N GLU A 160 -0.46 -21.34 11.20
CA GLU A 160 -0.53 -21.20 9.74
C GLU A 160 -1.31 -19.95 9.32
N ASP A 161 -2.41 -19.64 10.00
CA ASP A 161 -3.19 -18.42 9.74
C ASP A 161 -2.35 -17.16 9.94
N GLY A 162 -1.57 -17.08 11.02
CA GLY A 162 -0.70 -15.94 11.26
C GLY A 162 0.46 -15.84 10.27
N ARG A 163 1.04 -16.97 9.82
CA ARG A 163 2.02 -16.96 8.72
C ARG A 163 1.40 -16.47 7.41
N GLN A 164 0.18 -16.89 7.09
CA GLN A 164 -0.54 -16.40 5.90
C GLN A 164 -0.76 -14.89 5.94
N LEU A 165 -1.04 -14.32 7.11
CA LEU A 165 -1.16 -12.87 7.27
C LEU A 165 0.18 -12.15 7.10
N ASN A 166 1.30 -12.77 7.52
CA ASN A 166 2.63 -12.18 7.36
C ASN A 166 3.11 -12.21 5.90
N ARG A 167 2.71 -13.23 5.14
CA ARG A 167 2.92 -13.37 3.69
C ARG A 167 2.02 -12.42 2.89
N ARG A 168 2.47 -11.17 2.70
CA ARG A 168 1.66 -10.10 2.09
C ARG A 168 2.49 -9.11 1.28
N VAL A 169 1.79 -8.36 0.43
CA VAL A 169 2.26 -7.09 -0.14
C VAL A 169 1.42 -5.96 0.44
N GLU A 170 2.08 -4.89 0.84
CA GLU A 170 1.45 -3.69 1.38
C GLU A 170 1.64 -2.53 0.40
N ILE A 171 0.56 -1.86 0.03
CA ILE A 171 0.57 -0.68 -0.83
C ILE A 171 0.06 0.50 0.00
N VAL A 172 0.89 1.51 0.20
CA VAL A 172 0.53 2.72 0.94
C VAL A 172 0.48 3.90 -0.02
N LEU A 173 -0.69 4.50 -0.13
CA LEU A 173 -0.98 5.64 -1.00
C LEU A 173 -0.97 6.91 -0.16
N TYR A 174 0.09 7.70 -0.23
CA TYR A 174 0.18 8.96 0.50
C TYR A 174 -0.42 10.09 -0.33
N ALA A 175 -1.43 10.76 0.22
CA ALA A 175 -2.03 11.91 -0.42
C ALA A 175 -1.05 13.10 -0.44
N GLY A 176 -1.11 13.88 -1.51
CA GLY A 176 -0.45 15.19 -1.55
C GLY A 176 -1.16 16.19 -0.64
N VAL A 177 -0.38 17.05 0.00
CA VAL A 177 -0.85 18.23 0.74
C VAL A 177 -1.10 19.37 -0.24
#